data_AF-A0A952H1Q8-F1
#
_entry.id   AF-A0A952H1Q8-F1
#
_cell.length_a   1.000
_cell.length_b   1.000
_cell.length_c   1.000
_cell.angle_alpha   90.00
_cell.angle_beta   90.00
_cell.angle_gamma   90.00
#
_symmetry.space_group_name_H-M   'P 1'
#
loop_
_entity.id
_entity.type
_entity.pdbx_description
1 polymer ?
#
loop_
_entity_poly.entity_id
_entity_poly.type
_entity_poly.pdbx_seq_one_letter_code
_entity_poly.pdbx_strand_id
1 'polypeptide(L)'
;MTVKPLPHTVYYDGACPLCSGEMALLMQRNAAGLLEFVDISAPGFDPAPLGLKLDAMLNSMHVRRPDGGWLVGIPAFELIYAATGHAASPAG
;
A
#
# COMPACT_ATOMS: atom_id res chain seq x y z
N MET A 1 23.49 14.71 -8.08
CA MET A 1 22.16 15.03 -7.51
C MET A 1 21.31 13.79 -7.64
N THR A 2 21.08 13.04 -6.57
CA THR A 2 20.26 11.83 -6.63
C THR A 2 18.80 12.25 -6.50
N VAL A 3 18.02 12.10 -7.58
CA VAL A 3 16.57 12.33 -7.51
C VAL A 3 15.97 11.16 -6.74
N LYS A 4 15.31 11.44 -5.61
CA LYS A 4 14.54 10.43 -4.88
C LYS A 4 13.35 10.02 -5.75
N PRO A 5 13.11 8.71 -5.98
CA PRO A 5 11.94 8.27 -6.72
C PRO A 5 10.66 8.69 -5.99
N LEU A 6 9.61 8.96 -6.76
CA LEU A 6 8.27 9.19 -6.20
C LEU A 6 7.80 7.91 -5.47
N PRO A 7 7.08 8.05 -4.36
CA PRO A 7 6.63 6.89 -3.58
C PRO A 7 5.50 6.12 -4.28
N HIS A 8 5.36 4.84 -3.92
CA HIS A 8 4.20 4.03 -4.24
C HIS A 8 3.08 4.30 -3.22
N THR A 9 1.84 4.40 -3.66
CA THR A 9 0.69 4.63 -2.76
C THR A 9 0.05 3.30 -2.38
N VAL A 10 0.10 2.96 -1.10
CA VAL A 10 -0.54 1.79 -0.48
C VAL A 10 -1.94 2.17 -0.03
N TYR A 11 -2.96 1.46 -0.52
CA TYR A 11 -4.34 1.62 -0.08
C TYR A 11 -4.71 0.49 0.87
N TYR A 12 -5.09 0.83 2.10
CA TYR A 12 -5.35 -0.14 3.16
C TYR A 12 -6.64 0.19 3.90
N ASP A 13 -7.26 -0.82 4.50
CA ASP A 13 -8.41 -0.65 5.40
C ASP A 13 -7.94 -0.40 6.84
N GLY A 14 -8.04 0.85 7.29
CA GLY A 14 -7.73 1.25 8.66
C GLY A 14 -8.76 0.79 9.71
N ALA A 15 -9.97 0.40 9.30
CA ALA A 15 -10.99 -0.12 10.20
C ALA A 15 -10.78 -1.61 10.52
N CYS A 16 -9.98 -2.32 9.74
CA CYS A 16 -9.58 -3.70 10.03
C CYS A 16 -8.40 -3.73 11.03
N PRO A 17 -8.56 -4.31 12.24
CA PRO A 17 -7.50 -4.32 13.26
C PRO A 17 -6.22 -5.05 12.82
N LEU A 18 -6.36 -6.08 11.97
CA LEU A 18 -5.20 -6.80 11.43
C LEU A 18 -4.43 -5.93 10.44
N CYS A 19 -5.13 -5.32 9.48
CA CYS A 19 -4.52 -4.47 8.47
C CYS A 19 -3.89 -3.23 9.09
N SER A 20 -4.61 -2.52 9.97
CA SER A 20 -4.12 -1.30 10.61
C SER A 20 -2.87 -1.54 11.47
N GLY A 21 -2.82 -2.64 12.22
CA GLY A 21 -1.64 -3.00 13.01
C GLY A 21 -0.40 -3.28 12.16
N GLU A 22 -0.56 -4.01 11.06
CA GLU A 22 0.53 -4.27 10.12
C GLU A 22 0.99 -2.99 9.39
N MET A 23 0.04 -2.16 8.93
CA MET A 23 0.38 -0.90 8.27
C MET A 23 1.12 0.07 9.20
N ALA A 24 0.75 0.14 10.49
CA ALA A 24 1.46 0.96 11.46
C ALA A 24 2.94 0.56 11.61
N LEU A 25 3.23 -0.76 11.63
CA LEU A 25 4.60 -1.28 11.68
C LEU A 25 5.39 -0.94 10.40
N LEU A 26 4.75 -1.08 9.25
CA LEU A 26 5.35 -0.77 7.94
C LEU A 26 5.64 0.73 7.77
N MET A 27 4.74 1.60 8.24
CA MET A 27 4.96 3.05 8.27
C MET A 27 6.20 3.41 9.10
N GLN A 28 6.41 2.78 10.27
CA GLN A 28 7.61 2.98 11.09
C GLN A 28 8.90 2.56 10.39
N ARG A 29 8.83 1.55 9.51
CA ARG A 29 9.98 1.02 8.77
C ARG A 29 10.21 1.67 7.40
N ASN A 30 9.31 2.55 6.96
CA ASN A 30 9.41 3.29 5.70
C ASN A 30 10.44 4.45 5.76
N ALA A 31 11.65 4.19 6.30
CA ALA A 31 12.70 5.18 6.48
C ALA A 31 13.20 5.79 5.16
N ALA A 32 13.16 5.01 4.07
CA ALA A 32 13.48 5.49 2.72
C ALA A 32 12.36 6.36 2.12
N GLY A 33 11.17 6.38 2.72
CA GLY A 33 10.00 7.11 2.23
C GLY A 33 9.62 6.71 0.81
N LEU A 34 9.66 5.41 0.53
CA LEU A 34 9.29 4.82 -0.77
C LEU A 34 7.80 4.50 -0.85
N LEU A 35 7.09 4.54 0.28
CA LEU A 35 5.66 4.31 0.38
C LEU A 35 4.93 5.55 0.91
N GLU A 36 3.73 5.77 0.38
CA GLU A 36 2.68 6.60 0.97
C GLU A 36 1.49 5.71 1.31
N PHE A 37 0.71 6.06 2.32
CA PHE A 37 -0.37 5.22 2.82
C PHE A 37 -1.68 6.00 2.81
N VAL A 38 -2.73 5.39 2.27
CA VAL A 38 -4.08 5.95 2.16
C VAL A 38 -5.05 4.98 2.83
N ASP A 39 -5.71 5.44 3.88
CA ASP A 39 -6.77 4.71 4.56
C ASP A 39 -8.07 4.79 3.76
N ILE A 40 -8.55 3.65 3.25
CA ILE A 40 -9.79 3.58 2.48
C ILE A 40 -11.04 3.59 3.36
N SER A 41 -10.88 3.43 4.68
CA SER A 41 -11.98 3.50 5.65
C SER A 41 -12.24 4.94 6.13
N ALA A 42 -11.33 5.87 5.80
CA ALA A 42 -11.46 7.27 6.19
C ALA A 42 -12.75 7.90 5.64
N PRO A 43 -13.47 8.70 6.45
CA PRO A 43 -14.64 9.43 5.98
C PRO A 43 -14.30 10.29 4.76
N GLY A 44 -15.06 10.14 3.68
CA GLY A 44 -14.85 10.89 2.44
C GLY A 44 -13.84 10.27 1.46
N PHE A 45 -13.30 9.08 1.74
CA PHE A 45 -12.57 8.33 0.73
C PHE A 45 -13.51 7.96 -0.45
N ASP A 46 -13.11 8.35 -1.66
CA ASP A 46 -13.82 8.02 -2.91
C ASP A 46 -12.87 7.27 -3.86
N PRO A 47 -13.12 5.99 -4.18
CA PRO A 47 -12.32 5.23 -5.12
C PRO A 47 -12.66 5.51 -6.59
N ALA A 48 -13.74 6.26 -6.89
CA ALA A 48 -14.16 6.48 -8.27
C ALA A 48 -13.10 7.19 -9.15
N PRO A 49 -12.37 8.22 -8.68
CA PRO A 49 -11.27 8.82 -9.45
C PRO A 49 -10.09 7.87 -9.70
N LEU A 50 -9.98 6.78 -8.92
CA LEU A 50 -8.99 5.74 -9.09
C LEU A 50 -9.42 4.66 -10.10
N GLY A 51 -10.68 4.71 -10.55
CA GLY A 51 -11.28 3.69 -11.41
C GLY A 51 -11.56 2.37 -10.68
N LEU A 52 -11.65 2.38 -9.34
CA LEU A 52 -11.85 1.21 -8.50
C LEU A 52 -13.21 1.27 -7.79
N LYS A 53 -13.68 0.09 -7.35
CA LYS A 53 -14.81 -0.03 -6.41
C LYS A 53 -14.28 -0.26 -5.00
N LEU A 54 -14.93 0.32 -4.00
CA LEU A 54 -14.52 0.14 -2.60
C LEU A 54 -14.48 -1.34 -2.22
N ASP A 55 -15.49 -2.13 -2.61
CA ASP A 55 -15.53 -3.57 -2.36
C ASP A 55 -14.31 -4.30 -2.93
N ALA A 56 -13.79 -3.89 -4.09
CA ALA A 56 -12.57 -4.49 -4.64
C ALA A 56 -11.34 -4.19 -3.77
N MET A 57 -11.25 -2.96 -3.26
CA MET A 57 -10.17 -2.51 -2.39
C MET A 57 -10.24 -3.14 -0.99
N LEU A 58 -11.44 -3.46 -0.50
CA LEU A 58 -11.62 -4.21 0.76
C LEU A 58 -11.23 -5.69 0.63
N ASN A 59 -11.33 -6.27 -0.57
CA ASN A 59 -11.05 -7.69 -0.80
C ASN A 59 -9.57 -8.00 -1.14
N SER A 60 -8.74 -6.99 -1.44
CA SER A 60 -7.35 -7.20 -1.83
C SER A 60 -6.49 -5.98 -1.57
N MET A 61 -5.22 -6.20 -1.23
CA MET A 61 -4.24 -5.11 -1.10
C MET A 61 -3.98 -4.45 -2.45
N HIS A 62 -4.03 -3.12 -2.50
CA HIS A 62 -3.77 -2.34 -3.72
C HIS A 62 -2.61 -1.37 -3.50
N VAL A 63 -1.66 -1.40 -4.43
CA VAL A 63 -0.58 -0.43 -4.49
C VAL A 63 -0.58 0.25 -5.85
N ARG A 64 -0.60 1.57 -5.85
CA ARG A 64 -0.43 2.39 -7.06
C ARG A 64 1.03 2.80 -7.19
N ARG A 65 1.62 2.50 -8.34
CA ARG A 65 2.98 2.89 -8.68
C ARG A 65 3.04 4.35 -9.17
N PRO A 66 4.21 4.99 -9.16
CA PRO A 66 4.39 6.36 -9.68
C PRO A 66 3.98 6.54 -11.14
N ASP A 67 4.06 5.48 -11.95
CA ASP A 67 3.63 5.46 -13.35
C ASP A 67 2.10 5.37 -13.52
N GLY A 68 1.35 5.29 -12.42
CA GLY A 68 -0.10 5.13 -12.38
C GLY A 68 -0.57 3.68 -12.46
N GLY A 69 0.33 2.71 -12.64
CA GLY A 69 0.00 1.29 -12.70
C GLY A 69 -0.35 0.69 -11.34
N TRP A 70 -1.13 -0.39 -11.35
CA TRP A 70 -1.58 -1.08 -10.14
C TRP A 70 -0.82 -2.39 -9.91
N LEU A 71 -0.49 -2.66 -8.65
CA LEU A 71 -0.17 -3.98 -8.13
C LEU A 71 -1.30 -4.37 -7.16
N VAL A 72 -1.79 -5.60 -7.28
CA VAL A 72 -2.97 -6.07 -6.51
C VAL A 72 -2.68 -7.45 -5.93
N GLY A 73 -3.02 -7.66 -4.66
CA GLY A 73 -2.82 -8.94 -3.96
C GLY A 73 -1.35 -9.17 -3.62
N ILE A 74 -0.83 -10.37 -3.90
CA ILE A 74 0.54 -10.77 -3.54
C ILE A 74 1.62 -9.81 -4.07
N PRO A 75 1.62 -9.38 -5.35
CA PRO A 75 2.59 -8.39 -5.85
C PRO A 75 2.61 -7.07 -5.08
N ALA A 76 1.46 -6.66 -4.51
CA ALA A 76 1.39 -5.46 -3.70
C ALA A 76 2.12 -5.65 -2.36
N PHE A 77 1.92 -6.79 -1.70
CA PHE A 77 2.62 -7.14 -0.47
C PHE A 77 4.13 -7.29 -0.67
N GLU A 78 4.55 -7.98 -1.73
CA GLU A 78 5.97 -8.14 -2.06
C GLU A 78 6.68 -6.79 -2.19
N LEU A 79 6.04 -5.82 -2.87
CA LEU A 79 6.58 -4.47 -2.99
C LEU A 79 6.65 -3.76 -1.63
N ILE A 80 5.57 -3.82 -0.84
CA ILE A 80 5.51 -3.17 0.48
C ILE A 80 6.62 -3.68 1.41
N TYR A 81 6.82 -5.00 1.44
CA TYR A 81 7.86 -5.64 2.25
C TYR A 81 9.26 -5.28 1.77
N ALA A 82 9.52 -5.35 0.46
CA ALA A 82 10.80 -4.94 -0.12
C ALA A 82 11.12 -3.47 0.20
N ALA A 83 10.13 -2.58 0.10
CA ALA A 83 10.30 -1.15 0.39
C ALA A 83 10.54 -0.84 1.88
N THR A 84 10.19 -1.75 2.78
CA THR A 84 10.32 -1.60 4.24
C THR A 84 11.41 -2.49 4.85
N GLY A 85 12.25 -3.11 4.01
CA GLY A 85 13.40 -3.90 4.46
C GLY A 85 13.04 -5.28 5.02
N HIS A 86 11.85 -5.79 4.75
CA HIS A 86 11.50 -7.18 5.00
C HIS A 86 11.90 -8.00 3.77
N ALA A 87 12.69 -9.05 3.96
CA ALA A 87 12.75 -10.09 2.96
C ALA A 87 11.32 -10.63 2.81
N ALA A 88 10.75 -10.56 1.59
CA ALA A 88 9.49 -11.24 1.31
C ALA A 88 9.68 -12.69 1.78
N SER A 89 8.91 -13.12 2.79
CA SER A 89 8.90 -14.53 3.15
C SER A 89 8.49 -15.28 1.88
N PRO A 90 9.27 -16.26 1.39
CA PRO A 90 8.86 -17.05 0.25
C PRO A 90 7.57 -17.76 0.67
N ALA A 91 6.44 -17.28 0.17
CA ALA A 91 5.19 -17.99 0.29
C ALA A 91 5.23 -19.12 -0.75
N GLY A 92 5.61 -20.32 -0.31
CA GLY A 92 5.49 -21.58 -1.08
C GLY A 92 6.81 -22.20 -1.50
#